data_AF-A0AA45GA41-F1
#
_entry.id   AF-A0AA45GA41-F1
#
_cell.length_a   1.000
_cell.length_b   1.000
_cell.length_c   1.000
_cell.angle_alpha   90.00
_cell.angle_beta   90.00
_cell.angle_gamma   90.00
#
_symmetry.space_group_name_H-M   'P 1'
#
loop_
_entity.id
_entity.type
_entity.pdbx_description
1 polymer ?
#
loop_
_entity_poly.entity_id
_entity_poly.type
_entity_poly.pdbx_seq_one_letter_code
_entity_poly.pdbx_strand_id
1 'polypeptide(L)'
;MAIATAATAGALAITTPATASAARIPFQIQPASYGNPNGSFDVPPIRCAVEPDHRRGTVMVTGTDRGRWGCLPYARVWWMNRSTGRSGVAKLSSGLNGVPAQAVLRTGRGELFIRLDAWGSSTVTPGFTTLRV
;
A
#
# COMPACT_ATOMS: atom_id res chain seq x y z
N MET A 1 51.29 6.42 49.12
CA MET A 1 50.95 6.91 47.77
C MET A 1 50.13 5.82 47.08
N ALA A 2 48.83 6.05 46.87
CA ALA A 2 47.99 5.36 45.88
C ALA A 2 46.60 6.02 45.93
N ILE A 3 46.28 6.83 44.93
CA ILE A 3 44.95 7.40 44.72
C ILE A 3 44.30 6.55 43.62
N ALA A 4 43.22 5.85 43.96
CA ALA A 4 42.45 5.07 43.01
C ALA A 4 41.40 5.97 42.34
N THR A 5 41.62 6.32 41.08
CA THR A 5 40.63 6.99 40.24
C THR A 5 39.70 5.96 39.60
N ALA A 6 38.44 5.93 40.04
CA ALA A 6 37.39 5.14 39.39
C ALA A 6 36.87 5.87 38.15
N ALA A 7 37.07 5.30 36.96
CA ALA A 7 36.48 5.79 35.73
C ALA A 7 35.06 5.24 35.57
N THR A 8 34.04 6.09 35.70
CA THR A 8 32.65 5.74 35.37
C THR A 8 32.46 5.75 33.86
N ALA A 9 32.32 4.57 33.26
CA ALA A 9 31.95 4.42 31.86
C ALA A 9 30.45 4.75 31.68
N GLY A 10 30.16 5.93 31.12
CA GLY A 10 28.80 6.30 30.70
C GLY A 10 28.41 5.52 29.45
N ALA A 11 27.47 4.59 29.57
CA ALA A 11 26.89 3.90 28.42
C ALA A 11 25.97 4.86 27.65
N LEU A 12 26.44 5.37 26.51
CA LEU A 12 25.61 6.08 25.54
C LEU A 12 24.63 5.08 24.92
N ALA A 13 23.39 5.08 25.41
CA ALA A 13 22.29 4.34 24.79
C ALA A 13 21.96 4.97 23.44
N ILE A 14 22.47 4.37 22.36
CA ILE A 14 22.11 4.73 20.98
C ILE A 14 20.67 4.23 20.77
N THR A 15 19.70 5.12 20.93
CA THR A 15 18.32 4.85 20.55
C THR A 15 18.22 4.84 19.03
N THR A 16 18.24 3.65 18.43
CA THR A 16 17.90 3.51 17.01
C THR A 16 16.43 3.86 16.84
N PRO A 17 16.06 4.85 15.99
CA PRO A 17 14.66 5.14 15.75
C PRO A 17 14.04 3.93 15.06
N ALA A 18 13.05 3.32 15.73
CA ALA A 18 12.22 2.29 15.13
C ALA A 18 11.62 2.85 13.84
N THR A 19 12.02 2.31 12.69
CA THR A 19 11.29 2.48 11.44
C THR A 19 9.92 1.87 11.65
N ALA A 20 8.92 2.71 11.91
CA ALA A 20 7.52 2.32 11.82
C ALA A 20 7.31 1.73 10.42
N SER A 21 7.09 0.42 10.35
CA SER A 21 6.67 -0.23 9.11
C SER A 21 5.43 0.51 8.61
N ALA A 22 5.44 0.93 7.35
CA ALA A 22 4.25 1.49 6.71
C ALA A 22 3.06 0.58 7.01
N ALA A 23 2.04 1.11 7.69
CA ALA A 23 0.86 0.32 8.03
C ALA A 23 0.20 -0.13 6.72
N ARG A 24 0.05 -1.45 6.54
CA ARG A 24 -0.64 -1.99 5.38
C ARG A 24 -2.14 -1.80 5.58
N ILE A 25 -2.76 -0.97 4.76
CA ILE A 25 -4.20 -0.68 4.83
C ILE A 25 -4.91 -1.53 3.78
N PRO A 26 -5.65 -2.58 4.18
CA PRO A 26 -6.34 -3.45 3.23
C PRO A 26 -7.60 -2.78 2.66
N PHE A 27 -7.95 -3.15 1.45
CA PHE A 27 -9.26 -2.87 0.84
C PHE A 27 -9.61 -3.98 -0.15
N GLN A 28 -10.91 -4.24 -0.32
CA GLN A 28 -11.41 -5.33 -1.15
C GLN A 28 -12.01 -4.80 -2.44
N ILE A 29 -11.77 -5.52 -3.53
CA ILE A 29 -12.43 -5.32 -4.80
C ILE A 29 -13.43 -6.46 -4.95
N GLN A 30 -14.71 -6.13 -5.04
CA GLN A 30 -15.75 -7.14 -5.18
C GLN A 30 -15.87 -7.55 -6.65
N PRO A 31 -16.09 -8.84 -6.93
CA PRO A 31 -16.54 -9.25 -8.24
C PRO A 31 -17.83 -8.54 -8.62
N ALA A 32 -18.04 -8.28 -9.92
CA ALA A 32 -19.30 -7.77 -10.40
C ALA A 32 -20.40 -8.78 -10.08
N SER A 33 -21.52 -8.29 -9.55
CA SER A 33 -22.58 -9.17 -9.05
C SER A 33 -23.25 -9.97 -10.17
N TYR A 34 -23.38 -9.42 -11.39
CA TYR A 34 -24.10 -10.05 -12.51
C TYR A 34 -25.42 -10.76 -12.10
N GLY A 35 -26.15 -10.18 -11.14
CA GLY A 35 -27.39 -10.74 -10.61
C GLY A 35 -27.23 -11.71 -9.42
N ASN A 36 -26.01 -12.10 -9.05
CA ASN A 36 -25.71 -12.82 -7.82
C ASN A 36 -25.36 -11.84 -6.68
N PRO A 37 -26.17 -11.74 -5.61
CA PRO A 37 -25.89 -10.86 -4.47
C PRO A 37 -24.61 -11.24 -3.71
N ASN A 38 -24.11 -12.47 -3.89
CA ASN A 38 -22.84 -12.93 -3.31
C ASN A 38 -21.63 -12.69 -4.24
N GLY A 39 -21.82 -12.07 -5.41
CA GLY A 39 -20.76 -11.81 -6.39
C GLY A 39 -20.61 -12.88 -7.48
N SER A 40 -19.69 -12.68 -8.42
CA SER A 40 -19.34 -13.71 -9.42
C SER A 40 -18.77 -14.97 -8.75
N PHE A 41 -19.20 -16.15 -9.21
CA PHE A 41 -18.64 -17.43 -8.77
C PHE A 41 -17.20 -17.64 -9.26
N ASP A 42 -16.91 -17.16 -10.48
CA ASP A 42 -15.63 -17.37 -11.16
C ASP A 42 -14.54 -16.39 -10.73
N VAL A 43 -14.92 -15.30 -10.05
CA VAL A 43 -14.00 -14.27 -9.59
C VAL A 43 -14.14 -14.10 -8.08
N PRO A 44 -13.25 -14.69 -7.26
CA PRO A 44 -13.29 -14.51 -5.82
C PRO A 44 -12.95 -13.04 -5.45
N PRO A 45 -13.24 -12.62 -4.20
CA PRO A 45 -12.86 -11.29 -3.76
C PRO A 45 -11.36 -11.04 -3.83
N ILE A 46 -10.98 -9.95 -4.48
CA ILE A 46 -9.59 -9.54 -4.64
C ILE A 46 -9.22 -8.67 -3.44
N ARG A 47 -8.06 -8.97 -2.83
CA ARG A 47 -7.60 -8.32 -1.61
C ARG A 47 -6.36 -7.49 -1.89
N CYS A 48 -6.58 -6.19 -2.08
CA CYS A 48 -5.52 -5.22 -2.31
C CYS A 48 -5.19 -4.48 -1.02
N ALA A 49 -4.03 -3.83 -1.00
CA ALA A 49 -3.57 -3.03 0.10
C ALA A 49 -2.79 -1.82 -0.40
N VAL A 50 -2.77 -0.78 0.44
CA VAL A 50 -1.90 0.37 0.28
C VAL A 50 -0.90 0.44 1.44
N GLU A 51 0.36 0.69 1.11
CA GLU A 51 1.46 0.87 2.07
C GLU A 51 2.01 2.30 1.89
N PRO A 52 1.66 3.25 2.79
CA PRO A 52 2.13 4.64 2.72
C PRO A 52 3.57 4.79 3.25
N ASP A 53 4.42 5.46 2.49
CA ASP A 53 5.72 5.95 2.95
C ASP A 53 5.60 7.46 3.25
N HIS A 54 5.35 7.76 4.52
CA HIS A 54 5.22 9.13 5.04
C HIS A 54 6.51 9.96 4.92
N ARG A 55 7.68 9.31 4.85
CA ARG A 55 8.96 10.01 4.69
C ARG A 55 9.15 10.48 3.26
N ARG A 56 8.78 9.64 2.29
CA ARG A 56 8.93 9.95 0.85
C ARG A 56 7.70 10.61 0.23
N GLY A 57 6.56 10.61 0.91
CA GLY A 57 5.30 11.11 0.35
C GLY A 57 4.82 10.23 -0.81
N THR A 58 4.98 8.92 -0.68
CA THR A 58 4.61 7.94 -1.70
C THR A 58 3.68 6.89 -1.13
N VAL A 59 2.88 6.26 -1.99
CA VAL A 59 2.05 5.10 -1.63
C VAL A 59 2.37 3.96 -2.56
N MET A 60 2.67 2.78 -2.00
CA MET A 60 2.71 1.57 -2.79
C MET A 60 1.35 0.88 -2.73
N VAL A 61 0.81 0.53 -3.89
CA VAL A 61 -0.41 -0.26 -4.05
C VAL A 61 0.00 -1.69 -4.40
N THR A 62 -0.52 -2.68 -3.67
CA THR A 62 -0.18 -4.10 -3.87
C THR A 62 -1.22 -5.03 -3.24
N GLY A 63 -0.92 -6.31 -3.03
CA GLY A 63 -1.82 -7.29 -2.41
C GLY A 63 -1.65 -7.46 -0.90
N THR A 64 -2.69 -8.00 -0.24
CA THR A 64 -2.70 -8.19 1.22
C THR A 64 -1.88 -9.37 1.72
N ASP A 65 -1.63 -10.35 0.86
CA ASP A 65 -1.08 -11.64 1.29
C ASP A 65 0.40 -11.52 1.67
N ARG A 66 0.95 -12.60 2.24
CA ARG A 66 2.39 -12.69 2.52
C ARG A 66 3.16 -12.48 1.22
N GLY A 67 4.18 -11.62 1.24
CA GLY A 67 4.92 -11.27 0.03
C GLY A 67 4.18 -10.32 -0.93
N ARG A 68 3.06 -9.70 -0.50
CA ARG A 68 2.30 -8.68 -1.24
C ARG A 68 1.48 -9.20 -2.44
N TRP A 69 1.13 -10.49 -2.43
CA TRP A 69 0.26 -11.12 -3.43
C TRP A 69 -1.23 -10.87 -3.16
N GLY A 70 -2.08 -11.19 -4.14
CA GLY A 70 -3.54 -11.17 -3.99
C GLY A 70 -4.27 -9.95 -4.58
N CYS A 71 -3.54 -8.97 -5.13
CA CYS A 71 -4.13 -7.86 -5.89
C CYS A 71 -4.13 -8.11 -7.41
N LEU A 72 -4.92 -7.32 -8.15
CA LEU A 72 -5.09 -7.46 -9.59
C LEU A 72 -3.79 -7.17 -10.38
N PRO A 73 -3.31 -8.09 -11.22
CA PRO A 73 -2.26 -7.78 -12.18
C PRO A 73 -2.77 -6.74 -13.20
N TYR A 74 -1.88 -5.87 -13.65
CA TYR A 74 -2.16 -4.85 -14.66
C TYR A 74 -3.25 -3.82 -14.33
N ALA A 75 -3.84 -3.83 -13.12
CA ALA A 75 -4.91 -2.93 -12.73
C ALA A 75 -4.51 -1.45 -12.90
N ARG A 76 -5.49 -0.63 -13.30
CA ARG A 76 -5.33 0.82 -13.37
C ARG A 76 -5.57 1.40 -11.99
N VAL A 77 -4.65 2.22 -11.52
CA VAL A 77 -4.74 2.94 -10.24
C VAL A 77 -4.97 4.41 -10.53
N TRP A 78 -6.12 4.92 -10.16
CA TRP A 78 -6.39 6.35 -10.10
C TRP A 78 -6.13 6.84 -8.68
N TRP A 79 -5.53 8.02 -8.55
CA TRP A 79 -5.34 8.64 -7.24
C TRP A 79 -5.55 10.14 -7.29
N MET A 80 -5.98 10.69 -6.16
CA MET A 80 -6.14 12.12 -5.93
C MET A 80 -5.72 12.48 -4.52
N ASN A 81 -4.80 13.44 -4.40
CA ASN A 81 -4.46 14.11 -3.16
C ASN A 81 -5.43 15.29 -2.96
N ARG A 82 -6.41 15.10 -2.08
CA ARG A 82 -7.45 16.09 -1.78
C ARG A 82 -6.90 17.34 -1.09
N SER A 83 -5.78 17.21 -0.39
CA SER A 83 -5.14 18.35 0.29
C SER A 83 -4.41 19.29 -0.68
N THR A 84 -3.95 18.79 -1.83
CA THR A 84 -3.15 19.58 -2.79
C THR A 84 -3.78 19.69 -4.18
N GLY A 85 -4.86 18.97 -4.44
CA GLY A 85 -5.50 18.87 -5.76
C GLY A 85 -4.74 18.02 -6.79
N ARG A 86 -3.55 17.50 -6.46
CA ARG A 86 -2.77 16.67 -7.38
C ARG A 86 -3.46 15.33 -7.62
N SER A 87 -3.47 14.86 -8.86
CA SER A 87 -4.02 13.56 -9.22
C SER A 87 -3.10 12.86 -10.23
N GLY A 88 -3.36 11.58 -10.46
CA GLY A 88 -2.65 10.82 -11.47
C GLY A 88 -3.15 9.41 -11.66
N VAL A 89 -2.52 8.72 -12.60
CA VAL A 89 -2.81 7.33 -12.95
C VAL A 89 -1.53 6.53 -12.93
N ALA A 90 -1.62 5.28 -12.46
CA ALA A 90 -0.57 4.28 -12.58
C ALA A 90 -1.16 2.96 -13.05
N LYS A 91 -0.28 2.01 -13.40
CA LYS A 91 -0.64 0.63 -13.73
C LYS A 91 0.12 -0.31 -12.83
N LEU A 92 -0.55 -1.29 -12.23
CA LEU A 92 0.13 -2.37 -11.51
C LEU A 92 0.97 -3.19 -12.48
N SER A 93 2.08 -3.73 -11.98
CA SER A 93 2.87 -4.73 -12.71
C SER A 93 2.06 -6.00 -13.03
N SER A 94 2.66 -6.87 -13.84
CA SER A 94 2.05 -8.13 -14.27
C SER A 94 1.91 -9.18 -13.18
N GLY A 95 2.60 -9.04 -12.04
CA GLY A 95 2.62 -10.07 -11.01
C GLY A 95 3.33 -11.37 -11.44
N LEU A 96 4.37 -11.28 -12.28
CA LEU A 96 5.09 -12.44 -12.83
C LEU A 96 6.52 -12.56 -12.31
N ASN A 97 7.16 -13.72 -12.52
CA ASN A 97 8.57 -13.98 -12.21
C ASN A 97 8.94 -13.74 -10.73
N GLY A 98 8.04 -14.11 -9.82
CA GLY A 98 8.25 -13.93 -8.38
C GLY A 98 8.08 -12.49 -7.89
N VAL A 99 7.66 -11.56 -8.76
CA VAL A 99 7.39 -10.17 -8.40
C VAL A 99 5.88 -9.98 -8.25
N PRO A 100 5.37 -9.50 -7.11
CA PRO A 100 3.94 -9.26 -6.92
C PRO A 100 3.43 -8.12 -7.81
N ALA A 101 2.13 -8.13 -8.07
CA ALA A 101 1.45 -7.01 -8.73
C ALA A 101 1.52 -5.77 -7.82
N GLN A 102 2.23 -4.73 -8.26
CA GLN A 102 2.40 -3.51 -7.48
C GLN A 102 2.65 -2.27 -8.33
N ALA A 103 2.37 -1.09 -7.74
CA ALA A 103 2.71 0.22 -8.29
C ALA A 103 3.09 1.18 -7.16
N VAL A 104 4.05 2.08 -7.40
CA VAL A 104 4.42 3.16 -6.46
C VAL A 104 3.91 4.49 -7.00
N LEU A 105 3.14 5.20 -6.18
CA LEU A 105 2.51 6.46 -6.49
C LEU A 105 3.27 7.61 -5.81
N ARG A 106 3.64 8.65 -6.57
CA ARG A 106 4.27 9.87 -6.02
C ARG A 106 3.23 10.94 -5.71
N THR A 107 2.48 10.68 -4.65
CA THR A 107 1.28 11.44 -4.27
C THR A 107 1.56 12.73 -3.52
N GLY A 108 2.72 12.83 -2.87
CA GLY A 108 2.97 13.82 -1.82
C GLY A 108 2.23 13.48 -0.53
N ARG A 109 2.41 14.33 0.48
CA ARG A 109 1.70 14.25 1.77
C ARG A 109 0.29 14.81 1.66
N GLY A 110 -0.62 14.33 2.50
CA GLY A 110 -2.01 14.80 2.56
C GLY A 110 -3.03 13.65 2.56
N GLU A 111 -4.29 14.02 2.37
CA GLU A 111 -5.41 13.08 2.29
C GLU A 111 -5.56 12.55 0.87
N LEU A 112 -5.51 11.23 0.74
CA LEU A 112 -5.56 10.53 -0.53
C LEU A 112 -6.83 9.73 -0.70
N PHE A 113 -7.36 9.81 -1.92
CA PHE A 113 -8.31 8.86 -2.47
C PHE A 113 -7.60 8.03 -3.54
N ILE A 114 -7.72 6.70 -3.46
CA ILE A 114 -7.15 5.76 -4.42
C ILE A 114 -8.26 4.84 -4.90
N ARG A 115 -8.39 4.68 -6.22
CA ARG A 115 -9.33 3.77 -6.87
C ARG A 115 -8.57 2.82 -7.80
N LEU A 116 -8.94 1.55 -7.77
CA LEU A 116 -8.42 0.52 -8.66
C LEU A 116 -9.52 0.01 -9.58
N ASP A 117 -9.22 -0.03 -10.87
CA ASP A 117 -10.06 -0.67 -11.88
C ASP A 117 -9.29 -1.87 -12.47
N ALA A 118 -9.98 -3.00 -12.70
CA ALA A 118 -9.40 -4.07 -13.50
C ALA A 118 -9.20 -3.58 -14.94
N TRP A 119 -7.97 -3.75 -15.44
CA TRP A 119 -7.64 -3.29 -16.78
C TRP A 119 -8.34 -4.17 -17.82
N GLY A 120 -9.31 -3.60 -18.53
CA GLY A 120 -10.00 -4.27 -19.63
C GLY A 120 -11.06 -5.30 -19.23
N SER A 121 -11.44 -5.38 -17.94
CA SER A 121 -12.51 -6.27 -17.49
C SER A 121 -13.68 -5.50 -16.86
N SER A 122 -14.90 -5.81 -17.33
CA SER A 122 -16.16 -5.38 -16.72
C SER A 122 -16.61 -6.32 -15.58
N THR A 123 -15.86 -7.39 -15.31
CA THR A 123 -16.27 -8.47 -14.38
C THR A 123 -15.96 -8.20 -12.91
N VAL A 124 -15.36 -7.05 -12.60
CA VAL A 124 -15.13 -6.63 -11.22
C VAL A 124 -15.59 -5.20 -11.03
N THR A 125 -16.17 -4.93 -9.87
CA THR A 125 -16.43 -3.54 -9.45
C THR A 125 -15.10 -2.84 -9.17
N PRO A 126 -14.98 -1.52 -9.40
CA PRO A 126 -13.82 -0.79 -8.93
C PRO A 126 -13.70 -0.85 -7.40
N GLY A 127 -12.51 -1.11 -6.89
CA GLY A 127 -12.22 -0.95 -5.47
C GLY A 127 -11.67 0.43 -5.17
N PHE A 128 -11.87 0.92 -3.97
CA PHE A 128 -11.25 2.18 -3.54
C PHE A 128 -10.86 2.15 -2.07
N THR A 129 -9.97 3.06 -1.70
CA THR A 129 -9.58 3.31 -0.32
C THR A 129 -9.20 4.77 -0.14
N THR A 130 -9.28 5.24 1.11
CA THR A 130 -8.79 6.55 1.53
C THR A 130 -7.75 6.39 2.62
N LEU A 131 -6.74 7.25 2.60
CA LEU A 131 -5.67 7.23 3.58
C LEU A 131 -5.03 8.61 3.71
N ARG A 132 -4.20 8.78 4.74
CA ARG A 132 -3.28 9.93 4.85
C ARG A 132 -1.85 9.48 4.66
N VAL A 133 -1.06 10.34 4.01
CA VAL A 133 0.40 10.18 3.78
C VAL A 133 1.15 11.37 4.34
#